data_AF-A0A7T4N7M5-F1
#
_entry.id   AF-A0A7T4N7M5-F1
#
_cell.length_a   1.000
_cell.length_b   1.000
_cell.length_c   1.000
_cell.angle_alpha   90.00
_cell.angle_beta   90.00
_cell.angle_gamma   90.00
#
_symmetry.space_group_name_H-M   'P 1'
#
loop_
_entity.id
_entity.type
_entity.pdbx_description
1 polymer ?
#
loop_
_entity_poly.entity_id
_entity_poly.type
_entity_poly.pdbx_seq_one_letter_code
_entity_poly.pdbx_strand_id
1 'polypeptide(L)'
;MNPLMPSYEAHALHAKALELAGDDPAIATRLLAMIADTNRTTLASLQDSIGALSWDEVASAAHRIAGSARLLGCGALIALLSELEAAAREREHAVVGKLMPLVADALATLKLAIDAAVGEVVPH
;
A
#
# COMPACT_ATOMS: atom_id res chain seq x y z
N MET A 1 -1.92 -21.49 5.66
CA MET A 1 -2.68 -20.32 5.15
C MET A 1 -2.59 -20.38 3.63
N ASN A 2 -3.72 -20.50 2.95
CA ASN A 2 -3.77 -20.60 1.49
C ASN A 2 -3.34 -19.23 0.92
N PRO A 3 -2.40 -19.12 -0.03
CA PRO A 3 -2.18 -17.84 -0.69
C PRO A 3 -3.46 -17.54 -1.47
N LEU A 4 -4.13 -16.43 -1.14
CA LEU A 4 -5.13 -15.85 -2.03
C LEU A 4 -4.48 -15.75 -3.41
N MET A 5 -5.09 -16.39 -4.40
CA MET A 5 -4.56 -16.37 -5.76
C MET A 5 -4.45 -14.91 -6.22
N PRO A 6 -3.28 -14.47 -6.75
CA PRO A 6 -3.05 -13.08 -7.11
C PRO A 6 -4.06 -12.51 -8.11
N SER A 7 -4.73 -13.37 -8.89
CA SER A 7 -5.81 -12.98 -9.80
C SER A 7 -7.06 -12.49 -9.08
N TYR A 8 -7.48 -13.11 -7.98
CA TYR A 8 -8.67 -12.67 -7.24
C TYR A 8 -8.47 -11.28 -6.63
N GLU A 9 -7.28 -11.02 -6.07
CA GLU A 9 -6.93 -9.73 -5.51
C GLU A 9 -6.84 -8.65 -6.60
N ALA A 10 -6.26 -8.98 -7.77
CA ALA A 10 -6.22 -8.07 -8.92
C ALA A 10 -7.62 -7.67 -9.40
N HIS A 11 -8.54 -8.64 -9.55
CA HIS A 11 -9.92 -8.36 -9.96
C HIS A 11 -10.65 -7.47 -8.94
N ALA A 12 -10.50 -7.76 -7.64
CA ALA A 12 -11.11 -6.95 -6.59
C ALA A 12 -10.56 -5.51 -6.56
N LEU A 13 -9.26 -5.34 -6.75
CA LEU A 13 -8.61 -4.03 -6.85
C LEU A 13 -9.08 -3.26 -8.08
N HIS A 14 -9.16 -3.90 -9.24
CA HIS A 14 -9.65 -3.28 -10.46
C HIS A 14 -11.11 -2.83 -10.31
N ALA A 15 -11.98 -3.69 -9.77
CA ALA A 15 -13.38 -3.35 -9.51
C ALA A 15 -13.52 -2.15 -8.55
N LYS A 16 -12.70 -2.10 -7.49
CA LYS A 16 -12.71 -0.97 -6.56
C LYS A 16 -12.22 0.33 -7.21
N ALA A 17 -11.17 0.24 -8.02
CA ALA A 17 -10.66 1.38 -8.76
C ALA A 17 -11.67 1.89 -9.79
N LEU A 18 -12.41 0.99 -10.43
CA LEU A 18 -13.48 1.32 -11.38
C LEU A 18 -14.64 2.06 -10.71
N GLU A 19 -15.06 1.61 -9.52
CA GLU A 19 -16.05 2.31 -8.70
C GLU A 19 -15.59 3.74 -8.36
N LEU A 20 -14.33 3.92 -7.96
CA LEU A 20 -13.75 5.24 -7.67
C LEU A 20 -13.59 6.12 -8.92
N ALA A 21 -13.44 5.50 -10.08
CA ALA A 21 -13.27 6.16 -11.37
C ALA A 21 -14.60 6.50 -12.07
N GLY A 22 -15.74 6.13 -11.49
CA GLY A 22 -17.04 6.34 -12.13
C GLY A 22 -17.21 5.48 -13.39
N ASP A 23 -16.78 4.21 -13.33
CA ASP A 23 -16.85 3.23 -14.40
C ASP A 23 -15.98 3.51 -15.64
N ASP A 24 -14.99 4.41 -15.52
CA ASP A 24 -13.96 4.66 -16.55
C ASP A 24 -12.71 3.78 -16.32
N PRO A 25 -12.43 2.78 -17.19
CA PRO A 25 -11.29 1.88 -17.02
C PRO A 25 -9.92 2.56 -17.17
N ALA A 26 -9.83 3.62 -17.97
CA ALA A 26 -8.59 4.36 -18.16
C ALA A 26 -8.25 5.18 -16.91
N ILE A 27 -9.26 5.80 -16.30
CA ILE A 27 -9.10 6.50 -15.01
C ILE A 27 -8.80 5.49 -13.90
N ALA A 28 -9.45 4.34 -13.85
CA ALA A 28 -9.19 3.28 -12.88
C ALA A 28 -7.73 2.78 -12.95
N THR A 29 -7.25 2.51 -14.16
CA THR A 29 -5.86 2.13 -14.43
C THR A 29 -4.88 3.21 -13.96
N ARG A 30 -5.18 4.48 -14.28
CA ARG A 30 -4.33 5.60 -13.89
C ARG A 30 -4.29 5.78 -12.36
N LEU A 31 -5.43 5.60 -11.69
CA LEU A 31 -5.55 5.68 -10.24
C LEU A 31 -4.70 4.60 -9.57
N LEU A 32 -4.81 3.35 -10.01
CA LEU A 32 -4.02 2.24 -9.49
C LEU A 32 -2.52 2.47 -9.67
N ALA A 33 -2.10 2.92 -10.86
CA ALA A 33 -0.70 3.26 -11.12
C ALA A 33 -0.19 4.40 -10.22
N MET A 34 -1.01 5.42 -9.97
CA MET A 34 -0.66 6.54 -9.09
C MET A 34 -0.52 6.09 -7.63
N ILE A 35 -1.40 5.20 -7.16
CA ILE A 35 -1.33 4.63 -5.81
C ILE A 35 -0.06 3.79 -5.65
N ALA A 36 0.26 2.94 -6.64
CA ALA A 36 1.48 2.13 -6.62
C ALA A 36 2.74 3.01 -6.54
N ASP A 37 2.82 4.07 -7.34
CA ASP A 37 3.97 4.98 -7.34
C ASP A 37 4.07 5.80 -6.04
N THR A 38 2.94 6.27 -5.52
CA THR A 38 2.87 6.99 -4.24
C THR A 38 3.33 6.10 -3.08
N ASN A 39 2.88 4.85 -3.05
CA ASN A 39 3.26 3.91 -2.00
C ASN A 39 4.75 3.55 -2.09
N ARG A 40 5.28 3.34 -3.30
CA ARG A 40 6.70 3.07 -3.53
C ARG A 40 7.60 4.22 -3.07
N THR A 41 7.28 5.45 -3.48
CA THR A 41 8.05 6.64 -3.10
C THR A 41 7.96 6.91 -1.60
N THR A 42 6.78 6.77 -1.01
CA THR A 42 6.58 6.95 0.44
C THR A 42 7.28 5.87 1.25
N LEU A 43 7.31 4.61 0.78
CA LEU A 43 8.06 3.52 1.44
C LEU A 43 9.56 3.81 1.48
N ALA A 44 10.14 4.30 0.40
CA ALA A 44 11.55 4.69 0.38
C ALA A 44 11.83 5.81 1.41
N SER A 45 11.00 6.86 1.42
CA SER A 45 11.10 7.95 2.42
C SER A 45 10.92 7.46 3.85
N LEU A 46 10.06 6.47 4.07
CA LEU A 46 9.84 5.86 5.37
C LEU A 46 11.08 5.11 5.84
N GLN A 47 11.72 4.32 4.97
CA GLN A 47 12.97 3.61 5.28
C GLN A 47 14.11 4.58 5.61
N ASP A 48 14.25 5.65 4.84
CA ASP A 48 15.24 6.71 5.10
C ASP A 48 14.98 7.39 6.45
N SER A 49 13.71 7.67 6.77
CA SER A 49 13.31 8.29 8.03
C SER A 49 13.57 7.41 9.24
N ILE A 50 13.41 6.08 9.13
CA ILE A 50 13.81 5.13 10.17
C ILE A 50 15.32 5.19 10.38
N GLY A 51 16.11 5.19 9.30
CA GLY A 51 17.57 5.30 9.38
C GLY A 51 18.04 6.61 10.03
N ALA A 52 17.32 7.70 9.78
CA ALA A 52 17.56 9.01 10.39
C ALA A 52 16.97 9.17 11.81
N LEU A 53 16.23 8.17 12.32
CA LEU A 53 15.48 8.22 13.59
C LEU A 53 14.45 9.38 13.64
N SER A 54 13.93 9.79 12.48
CA SER A 54 12.93 10.85 12.31
C SER A 54 11.52 10.31 12.54
N TRP A 55 11.17 10.01 13.79
CA TRP A 55 9.94 9.29 14.14
C TRP A 55 8.64 9.95 13.68
N ASP A 56 8.57 11.29 13.71
CA ASP A 56 7.39 12.02 13.22
C ASP A 56 7.20 11.83 11.71
N GLU A 57 8.29 11.76 10.94
CA GLU A 57 8.25 11.47 9.51
C GLU A 57 7.88 10.02 9.24
N VAL A 58 8.35 9.07 10.06
CA VAL A 58 7.93 7.66 9.98
C VAL A 58 6.41 7.54 10.20
N ALA A 59 5.88 8.20 11.22
CA ALA A 59 4.45 8.20 11.50
C ALA A 59 3.63 8.85 10.36
N SER A 60 4.09 9.99 9.85
CA SER A 60 3.46 10.69 8.73
C SER A 60 3.46 9.84 7.45
N ALA A 61 4.57 9.19 7.13
CA ALA A 61 4.69 8.32 5.98
C ALA A 61 3.77 7.08 6.11
N ALA A 62 3.75 6.43 7.27
CA ALA A 62 2.85 5.31 7.53
C ALA A 62 1.37 5.70 7.37
N HIS A 63 1.00 6.86 7.92
CA HIS A 63 -0.35 7.42 7.79
C HIS A 63 -0.77 7.66 6.33
N ARG A 64 0.13 8.25 5.53
CA ARG A 64 -0.11 8.52 4.11
C ARG A 64 -0.34 7.24 3.32
N ILE A 65 0.47 6.21 3.53
CA ILE A 65 0.29 4.92 2.88
C ILE A 65 -1.05 4.28 3.33
N ALA A 66 -1.40 4.41 4.61
CA ALA A 66 -2.68 3.88 5.13
C ALA A 66 -3.89 4.55 4.47
N GLY A 67 -3.79 5.86 4.18
CA GLY A 67 -4.78 6.61 3.41
C GLY A 67 -4.99 6.00 2.01
N SER A 68 -3.91 5.75 1.27
CA SER A 68 -3.97 5.10 -0.05
C SER A 68 -4.53 3.67 0.02
N ALA A 69 -4.11 2.89 1.02
CA ALA A 69 -4.59 1.52 1.24
C ALA A 69 -6.09 1.48 1.57
N ARG A 70 -6.62 2.52 2.23
CA ARG A 70 -8.05 2.67 2.53
C ARG A 70 -8.90 2.88 1.29
N LEU A 71 -8.41 3.63 0.30
CA LEU A 71 -9.10 3.79 -0.99
C LEU A 71 -9.33 2.43 -1.67
N LEU A 72 -8.34 1.54 -1.57
CA LEU A 72 -8.37 0.20 -2.16
C LEU A 72 -9.01 -0.87 -1.26
N GLY A 73 -9.42 -0.52 -0.04
CA GLY A 73 -10.03 -1.46 0.90
C GLY A 73 -9.07 -2.52 1.48
N CYS A 74 -7.76 -2.26 1.47
CA CYS A 74 -6.74 -3.21 1.95
C CYS A 74 -6.66 -3.26 3.49
N GLY A 75 -7.68 -3.83 4.14
CA GLY A 75 -7.84 -3.82 5.60
C GLY A 75 -6.63 -4.30 6.41
N ALA A 76 -6.00 -5.41 6.00
CA ALA A 76 -4.83 -5.94 6.70
C ALA A 76 -3.62 -5.00 6.63
N LEU A 77 -3.39 -4.36 5.48
CA LEU A 77 -2.32 -3.37 5.29
C LEU A 77 -2.59 -2.10 6.11
N ILE A 78 -3.86 -1.66 6.17
CA ILE A 78 -4.25 -0.50 6.99
C ILE A 78 -3.96 -0.76 8.47
N ALA A 79 -4.28 -1.95 8.98
CA ALA A 79 -4.00 -2.31 10.37
C ALA A 79 -2.49 -2.26 10.66
N LEU A 80 -1.69 -2.90 9.80
CA LEU A 80 -0.24 -2.94 9.94
C LEU A 80 0.41 -1.53 9.90
N LEU A 81 -0.06 -0.67 9.00
CA LEU A 81 0.42 0.72 8.92
C LEU A 81 -0.02 1.56 10.11
N SER A 82 -1.20 1.31 10.66
CA SER A 82 -1.69 1.99 11.87
C SER A 82 -0.87 1.59 13.10
N GLU A 83 -0.50 0.31 13.20
CA GLU A 83 0.42 -0.16 14.25
C GLU A 83 1.82 0.46 14.10
N LEU A 84 2.33 0.55 12.87
CA LEU A 84 3.61 1.23 12.60
C LEU A 84 3.55 2.73 12.95
N GLU A 85 2.46 3.41 12.59
CA GLU A 85 2.23 4.82 12.94
C GLU A 85 2.23 5.02 14.46
N ALA A 86 1.53 4.16 15.22
CA ALA A 86 1.50 4.21 16.67
C ALA A 86 2.88 3.95 17.29
N ALA A 87 3.56 2.88 16.85
CA ALA A 87 4.90 2.55 17.32
C ALA A 87 5.93 3.65 17.04
N ALA A 88 5.82 4.33 15.89
CA ALA A 88 6.66 5.47 15.57
C ALA A 88 6.38 6.67 16.49
N ARG A 89 5.11 7.00 16.76
CA ARG A 89 4.73 8.07 17.69
C ARG A 89 5.23 7.81 19.11
N GLU A 90 5.17 6.56 19.56
CA GLU A 90 5.68 6.14 20.87
C GLU A 90 7.19 5.91 20.88
N ARG A 91 7.85 6.00 19.72
CA ARG A 91 9.30 5.78 19.52
C ARG A 91 9.73 4.38 19.96
N GLU A 92 8.87 3.40 19.75
CA GLU A 92 9.11 1.98 20.03
C GLU A 92 10.00 1.37 18.94
N HIS A 93 11.30 1.70 18.97
CA HIS A 93 12.30 1.29 17.97
C HIS A 93 12.24 -0.21 17.63
N ALA A 94 12.12 -1.06 18.66
CA ALA A 94 12.09 -2.51 18.50
C ALA A 94 10.82 -2.98 17.78
N VAL A 95 9.70 -2.29 17.97
CA VAL A 95 8.43 -2.60 17.31
C VAL A 95 8.48 -2.12 15.86
N VAL A 96 8.94 -0.89 15.62
CA VAL A 96 9.14 -0.35 14.25
C VAL A 96 10.04 -1.27 13.43
N GLY A 97 11.16 -1.74 13.99
CA GLY A 97 12.07 -2.67 13.32
C GLY A 97 11.45 -4.03 12.97
N LYS A 98 10.46 -4.50 13.74
CA LYS A 98 9.72 -5.74 13.46
C LYS A 98 8.62 -5.54 12.43
N LEU A 99 7.93 -4.40 12.47
CA LEU A 99 6.82 -4.10 11.57
C LEU A 99 7.29 -3.72 10.16
N MET A 100 8.46 -3.08 10.05
CA MET A 100 8.98 -2.62 8.77
C MET A 100 9.09 -3.69 7.68
N PRO A 101 9.72 -4.86 7.90
CA PRO A 101 9.77 -5.90 6.87
C PRO A 101 8.37 -6.37 6.45
N LEU A 102 7.43 -6.48 7.40
CA LEU A 102 6.05 -6.86 7.10
C LEU A 102 5.34 -5.82 6.23
N VAL A 103 5.56 -4.52 6.49
CA VAL A 103 5.00 -3.43 5.69
C VAL A 103 5.59 -3.44 4.28
N ALA A 104 6.90 -3.67 4.15
CA ALA A 104 7.57 -3.75 2.86
C ALA A 104 7.03 -4.92 2.02
N ASP A 105 6.88 -6.11 2.62
CA ASP A 105 6.34 -7.30 1.94
C ASP A 105 4.88 -7.11 1.53
N ALA A 106 4.06 -6.52 2.40
CA ALA A 106 2.66 -6.24 2.10
C ALA A 106 2.52 -5.23 0.96
N LEU A 107 3.38 -4.21 0.90
CA LEU A 107 3.40 -3.24 -0.20
C LEU A 107 3.94 -3.82 -1.51
N ALA A 108 4.92 -4.72 -1.45
CA ALA A 108 5.38 -5.45 -2.62
C ALA A 108 4.28 -6.35 -3.18
N THR A 109 3.54 -7.03 -2.31
CA THR A 109 2.38 -7.87 -2.69
C THR A 109 1.28 -7.01 -3.32
N LEU A 110 0.93 -5.88 -2.70
CA LEU A 110 -0.05 -4.94 -3.25
C LEU A 110 0.39 -4.43 -4.63
N LYS A 111 1.68 -4.12 -4.81
CA LYS A 111 2.20 -3.68 -6.11
C LYS A 111 2.01 -4.76 -7.18
N LEU A 112 2.33 -6.01 -6.88
CA LEU A 112 2.13 -7.12 -7.84
C LEU A 112 0.66 -7.29 -8.21
N ALA A 113 -0.25 -7.18 -7.24
CA ALA A 113 -1.68 -7.24 -7.50
C ALA A 113 -2.18 -6.06 -8.34
N ILE A 114 -1.65 -4.84 -8.11
CA ILE A 114 -1.93 -3.66 -8.94
C ILE A 114 -1.39 -3.85 -10.37
N ASP A 115 -0.14 -4.32 -10.52
CA ASP A 115 0.46 -4.56 -11.84
C ASP A 115 -0.36 -5.58 -12.64
N ALA A 116 -0.87 -6.63 -11.97
CA ALA A 116 -1.78 -7.61 -12.57
C ALA A 116 -3.12 -6.98 -12.96
N ALA A 117 -3.73 -6.17 -12.07
CA ALA A 117 -4.99 -5.48 -12.33
C ALA A 117 -4.92 -4.50 -13.51
N VAL A 118 -3.77 -3.85 -13.69
CA VAL A 118 -3.50 -2.96 -14.84
C VAL A 118 -3.18 -3.76 -16.10
N GLY A 119 -2.47 -4.88 -15.97
CA GLY A 119 -2.07 -5.74 -17.09
C GLY A 119 -3.20 -6.57 -17.70
N GLU A 120 -4.27 -6.85 -16.95
CA GLU A 120 -5.45 -7.58 -17.44
C GLU A 120 -6.31 -6.75 -18.43
N VAL A 121 -6.12 -5.42 -18.52
CA VAL A 121 -6.90 -4.52 -19.39
C VAL A 121 -6.31 -4.39 -20.80
N VAL A 122 -5.82 -5.48 -21.39
CA VAL A 122 -5.54 -5.53 -22.85
C VAL A 122 -6.33 -6.64 -23.52
N PRO A 123 -7.60 -6.39 -23.90
CA PRO A 123 -8.15 -6.96 -25.11
C PRO A 123 -7.80 -6.03 -26.28
N HIS A 124 -7.22 -6.60 -27.34
CA HIS A 124 -7.00 -5.98 -28.64
C HIS A 124 -8.25 -5.30 -29.21
#